data_AF-A0A1W2E647-F1
#
_entry.id   AF-A0A1W2E647-F1
#
_cell.length_a   1.000
_cell.length_b   1.000
_cell.length_c   1.000
_cell.angle_alpha   90.00
_cell.angle_beta   90.00
_cell.angle_gamma   90.00
#
_symmetry.space_group_name_H-M   'P 1'
#
loop_
_entity.id
_entity.type
_entity.pdbx_description
1 polymer ?
#
loop_
_entity_poly.entity_id
_entity_poly.type
_entity_poly.pdbx_seq_one_letter_code
_entity_poly.pdbx_strand_id
1 'polypeptide(L)'
;MKLLVYTPLLTPRIKYIFSFIFNDVLKTEIGFTTHVEEFAGSNLPKFSYAPQPIDTELFFKSTNLLLEHRVSRQHIKTTIFGETKVPFAVGNSTMPFDVFAASFYFLSRYEEYLHKTSKNYLHPYETSLQHQLKILKLPIIDSWALILKNILLKHFPSLWFGKRHFSFNPVYSSHPTTTIGKNLVAKTISTIKAFMVKKLTRHEEKIAGINMILADMKRFGFIQKPGFSIPNLQGKHHFDAKMKMPKSYIKLANTIAKNDYSMYYNDYPGFRAGTSIPFYWYDLQLEKKTQLLLHPVAATDIALLNNKTSQELLLQINELIDSVKLVNGDFYFLSLYNDIRPQ
;
A
#
# COMPACT_ATOMS: atom_id res chain seq x y z
N MET A 1 6.20 -3.56 25.33
CA MET A 1 5.48 -2.34 24.90
C MET A 1 6.43 -1.15 24.86
N LYS A 2 6.53 -0.45 23.72
CA LYS A 2 7.41 0.74 23.55
C LYS A 2 6.64 2.07 23.46
N LEU A 3 5.34 2.01 23.15
CA LEU A 3 4.47 3.16 22.97
C LEU A 3 3.07 2.84 23.54
N LEU A 4 2.54 3.71 24.39
CA LEU A 4 1.21 3.55 25.00
C LEU A 4 0.19 4.46 24.30
N VAL A 5 -0.94 3.89 23.90
CA VAL A 5 -2.04 4.64 23.28
C VAL A 5 -3.23 4.64 24.22
N TYR A 6 -3.69 5.81 24.63
CA TYR A 6 -5.01 5.92 25.26
C TYR A 6 -6.10 5.96 24.20
N THR A 7 -7.16 5.18 24.39
CA THR A 7 -8.40 5.33 23.64
C THR A 7 -9.59 4.98 24.52
N PRO A 8 -10.67 5.79 24.54
CA PRO A 8 -11.80 5.54 25.44
C PRO A 8 -12.57 4.25 25.10
N LEU A 9 -12.48 3.79 23.86
CA LEU A 9 -13.10 2.56 23.39
C LEU A 9 -12.14 1.80 22.48
N LEU A 10 -11.63 0.66 22.95
CA LEU A 10 -10.69 -0.15 22.18
C LEU A 10 -11.43 -1.20 21.33
N THR A 11 -11.64 -0.88 20.05
CA THR A 11 -12.32 -1.78 19.09
C THR A 11 -11.35 -2.70 18.33
N PRO A 12 -11.84 -3.79 17.70
CA PRO A 12 -11.04 -4.59 16.79
C PRO A 12 -10.44 -3.80 15.61
N ARG A 13 -11.17 -2.79 15.08
CA ARG A 13 -10.69 -1.90 14.01
C ARG A 13 -9.49 -1.07 14.45
N ILE A 14 -9.55 -0.49 15.65
CA ILE A 14 -8.42 0.25 16.26
C ILE A 14 -7.23 -0.67 16.42
N LYS A 15 -7.40 -1.82 17.10
CA LYS A 15 -6.32 -2.79 17.31
C LYS A 15 -5.66 -3.18 15.99
N TYR A 16 -6.46 -3.43 14.95
CA TYR A 16 -5.98 -3.84 13.64
C TYR A 16 -5.15 -2.74 12.96
N ILE A 17 -5.71 -1.54 12.77
CA ILE A 17 -5.01 -0.51 11.99
C ILE A 17 -3.79 0.05 12.71
N PHE A 18 -3.86 0.18 14.03
CA PHE A 18 -2.70 0.59 14.82
C PHE A 18 -1.61 -0.49 14.80
N SER A 19 -1.97 -1.77 14.90
CA SER A 19 -0.98 -2.85 14.76
C SER A 19 -0.31 -2.81 13.39
N PHE A 20 -1.08 -2.58 12.33
CA PHE A 20 -0.52 -2.46 10.98
C PHE A 20 0.47 -1.28 10.88
N ILE A 21 0.04 -0.08 11.26
CA ILE A 21 0.90 1.12 11.17
C ILE A 21 2.14 0.98 12.06
N PHE A 22 1.98 0.60 13.32
CA PHE A 22 3.09 0.61 14.26
C PHE A 22 3.95 -0.65 14.19
N ASN A 23 3.35 -1.84 14.22
CA ASN A 23 4.11 -3.08 14.24
C ASN A 23 4.61 -3.46 12.84
N ASP A 24 3.77 -3.34 11.80
CA ASP A 24 4.11 -3.84 10.46
C ASP A 24 4.88 -2.81 9.62
N VAL A 25 4.43 -1.55 9.60
CA VAL A 25 5.08 -0.47 8.85
C VAL A 25 6.27 0.10 9.63
N LEU A 26 6.04 0.58 10.86
CA LEU A 26 7.05 1.31 11.64
C LEU A 26 7.95 0.43 12.52
N LYS A 27 7.66 -0.87 12.61
CA LYS A 27 8.42 -1.83 13.43
C LYS A 27 8.61 -1.37 14.87
N THR A 28 7.55 -0.90 15.52
CA THR A 28 7.51 -0.51 16.94
C THR A 28 6.31 -1.12 17.63
N GLU A 29 6.50 -1.56 18.87
CA GLU A 29 5.47 -2.27 19.65
C GLU A 29 4.60 -1.28 20.41
N ILE A 30 3.29 -1.38 20.19
CA ILE A 30 2.28 -0.57 20.89
C ILE A 30 1.52 -1.39 21.92
N GLY A 31 0.95 -0.70 22.91
CA GLY A 31 -0.18 -1.21 23.66
C GLY A 31 -1.18 -0.11 23.95
N PHE A 32 -2.28 -0.50 24.58
CA PHE A 32 -3.46 0.34 24.72
C PHE A 32 -3.91 0.39 26.17
N THR A 33 -4.43 1.53 26.57
CA THR A 33 -5.21 1.67 27.80
C THR A 33 -6.51 2.41 27.52
N THR A 34 -7.55 2.01 28.23
CA THR A 34 -8.85 2.71 28.26
C THR A 34 -9.02 3.53 29.55
N HIS A 35 -8.02 3.52 30.44
CA HIS A 35 -8.07 4.20 31.74
C HIS A 35 -7.20 5.45 31.71
N VAL A 36 -7.81 6.59 31.98
CA VAL A 36 -7.10 7.89 31.99
C VAL A 36 -6.01 7.93 33.06
N GLU A 37 -6.24 7.33 34.22
CA GLU A 37 -5.27 7.27 35.33
C GLU A 37 -4.00 6.50 34.94
N GLU A 38 -4.16 5.35 34.28
CA GLU A 38 -3.04 4.55 33.76
C GLU A 38 -2.27 5.33 32.68
N PHE A 39 -2.99 6.00 31.78
CA PHE A 39 -2.37 6.85 30.77
C PHE A 39 -1.59 8.00 31.40
N ALA A 40 -2.18 8.72 32.36
CA ALA A 40 -1.57 9.86 33.04
C ALA A 40 -0.31 9.45 33.82
N GLY A 41 -0.39 8.35 34.59
CA GLY A 41 0.72 7.85 35.42
C GLY A 41 1.84 7.13 34.66
N SER A 42 1.66 6.81 33.37
CA SER A 42 2.66 6.10 32.58
C SER A 42 3.85 6.98 32.19
N ASN A 43 5.07 6.45 32.37
CA ASN A 43 6.33 7.07 31.93
C ASN A 43 6.75 6.66 30.52
N LEU A 44 5.96 5.82 29.84
CA LEU A 44 6.26 5.43 28.46
C LEU A 44 5.95 6.59 27.50
N PRO A 45 6.63 6.66 26.34
CA PRO A 45 6.14 7.42 25.21
C PRO A 45 4.65 7.11 24.99
N LYS A 46 3.82 8.15 24.89
CA LYS A 46 2.37 7.98 24.90
C LYS A 46 1.63 9.05 24.11
N PHE A 47 0.51 8.68 23.52
CA PHE A 47 -0.38 9.62 22.84
C PHE A 47 -1.83 9.17 23.00
N SER A 48 -2.78 10.07 22.80
CA SER A 48 -4.20 9.76 22.89
C SER A 48 -4.85 9.73 21.51
N TYR A 49 -5.76 8.78 21.32
CA TYR A 49 -6.66 8.68 20.18
C TYR A 49 -8.11 8.67 20.67
N ALA A 50 -8.74 9.84 20.65
CA ALA A 50 -10.04 10.07 21.30
C ALA A 50 -10.82 11.24 20.64
N PRO A 51 -12.12 11.45 20.98
CA PRO A 51 -12.88 12.58 20.43
C PRO A 51 -12.40 13.96 20.91
N GLN A 52 -11.76 14.01 22.08
CA GLN A 52 -11.22 15.21 22.73
C GLN A 52 -9.88 14.87 23.42
N PRO A 53 -8.97 15.84 23.58
CA PRO A 53 -7.75 15.65 24.34
C PRO A 53 -8.06 15.44 25.82
N ILE A 54 -7.15 14.77 26.53
CA ILE A 54 -7.21 14.61 27.98
C ILE A 54 -6.65 15.86 28.66
N ASP A 55 -5.52 16.35 28.18
CA ASP A 55 -4.79 17.52 28.68
C ASP A 55 -3.93 18.12 27.54
N THR A 56 -2.63 18.35 27.74
CA THR A 56 -1.69 18.87 26.73
C THR A 56 -0.87 17.78 26.04
N GLU A 57 -1.35 16.53 26.02
CA GLU A 57 -0.63 15.41 25.40
C GLU A 57 -0.57 15.51 23.87
N LEU A 58 0.27 14.67 23.27
CA LEU A 58 0.17 14.42 21.84
C LEU A 58 -1.18 13.77 21.52
N PHE A 59 -2.09 14.53 20.92
CA PHE A 59 -3.49 14.15 20.72
C PHE A 59 -3.84 13.94 19.24
N PHE A 60 -4.46 12.81 18.91
CA PHE A 60 -5.04 12.52 17.61
C PHE A 60 -6.55 12.37 17.74
N LYS A 61 -7.30 13.22 17.06
CA LYS A 61 -8.76 13.20 17.15
C LYS A 61 -9.36 12.03 16.36
N SER A 62 -10.21 11.25 17.03
CA SER A 62 -10.91 10.10 16.45
C SER A 62 -12.22 10.49 15.77
N THR A 63 -12.44 9.94 14.58
CA THR A 63 -13.74 9.87 13.91
C THR A 63 -14.45 8.54 14.20
N ASN A 64 -15.74 8.46 13.89
CA ASN A 64 -16.57 7.31 14.28
C ASN A 64 -16.21 6.00 13.57
N LEU A 65 -15.56 6.03 12.40
CA LEU A 65 -15.35 4.85 11.57
C LEU A 65 -14.68 3.70 12.34
N LEU A 66 -13.68 3.99 13.18
CA LEU A 66 -12.99 2.96 13.96
C LEU A 66 -13.78 2.51 15.19
N LEU A 67 -14.79 3.27 15.61
CA LEU A 67 -15.66 2.97 16.75
C LEU A 67 -16.91 2.17 16.33
N GLU A 68 -17.24 2.18 15.03
CA GLU A 68 -18.36 1.45 14.46
C GLU A 68 -18.10 -0.07 14.34
N HIS A 69 -19.17 -0.86 14.37
CA HIS A 69 -19.16 -2.31 14.12
C HIS A 69 -19.99 -2.72 12.90
N ARG A 70 -20.68 -1.76 12.27
CA ARG A 70 -21.48 -1.98 11.06
C ARG A 70 -20.75 -1.37 9.88
N VAL A 71 -20.94 -1.97 8.70
CA VAL A 71 -20.54 -1.34 7.45
C VAL A 71 -21.67 -0.44 6.98
N SER A 72 -21.44 0.87 7.06
CA SER A 72 -22.39 1.91 6.68
C SER A 72 -21.72 3.00 5.85
N ARG A 73 -22.50 3.71 5.03
CA ARG A 73 -21.99 4.81 4.20
C ARG A 73 -21.44 5.92 5.10
N GLN A 74 -20.21 6.32 4.84
CA GLN A 74 -19.50 7.33 5.62
C GLN A 74 -19.66 8.71 4.98
N HIS A 75 -19.87 9.73 5.81
CA HIS A 75 -19.84 11.14 5.39
C HIS A 75 -18.42 11.69 5.51
N ILE A 76 -17.58 11.38 4.53
CA ILE A 76 -16.15 11.69 4.56
C ILE A 76 -15.92 13.16 4.20
N LYS A 77 -15.53 13.95 5.20
CA LYS A 77 -15.02 15.32 4.99
C LYS A 77 -13.54 15.27 4.61
N THR A 78 -13.11 16.19 3.77
CA THR A 78 -11.71 16.27 3.31
C THR A 78 -11.06 17.58 3.72
N THR A 79 -9.74 17.57 3.87
CA THR A 79 -8.91 18.77 4.09
C THR A 79 -7.61 18.67 3.28
N ILE A 80 -6.78 19.70 3.33
CA ILE A 80 -5.44 19.71 2.73
C ILE A 80 -4.41 19.34 3.79
N PHE A 81 -3.46 18.48 3.42
CA PHE A 81 -2.31 18.14 4.22
C PHE A 81 -1.06 18.07 3.33
N GLY A 82 -0.14 19.02 3.53
CA GLY A 82 0.92 19.29 2.56
C GLY A 82 0.33 19.67 1.20
N GLU A 83 0.72 18.95 0.15
CA GLU A 83 0.22 19.14 -1.21
C GLU A 83 -0.95 18.21 -1.56
N THR A 84 -1.38 17.37 -0.62
CA THR A 84 -2.38 16.32 -0.86
C THR A 84 -3.71 16.64 -0.21
N LYS A 85 -4.80 16.17 -0.85
CA LYS A 85 -6.14 16.18 -0.25
C LYS A 85 -6.34 14.87 0.52
N VAL A 86 -6.72 14.97 1.80
CA VAL A 86 -6.84 13.81 2.69
C VAL A 86 -8.27 13.68 3.25
N PRO A 87 -8.77 12.44 3.45
CA PRO A 87 -10.12 12.19 3.97
C PRO A 87 -10.16 12.26 5.50
N PHE A 88 -11.36 12.19 6.08
CA PHE A 88 -11.60 12.21 7.53
C PHE A 88 -11.06 13.46 8.22
N ALA A 89 -11.31 14.64 7.66
CA ALA A 89 -10.90 15.92 8.23
C ALA A 89 -11.39 16.13 9.67
N VAL A 90 -10.49 16.60 10.55
CA VAL A 90 -10.76 16.92 11.96
C VAL A 90 -10.07 18.22 12.35
N GLY A 91 -10.63 18.95 13.30
CA GLY A 91 -9.98 20.11 13.93
C GLY A 91 -9.37 19.76 15.29
N ASN A 92 -8.53 20.65 15.82
CA ASN A 92 -7.93 20.56 17.16
C ASN A 92 -7.24 19.21 17.42
N SER A 93 -6.39 18.78 16.49
CA SER A 93 -5.70 17.50 16.50
C SER A 93 -4.28 17.71 15.98
N THR A 94 -3.35 16.84 16.37
CA THR A 94 -1.95 16.88 15.90
C THR A 94 -1.86 16.84 14.37
N MET A 95 -2.77 16.10 13.72
CA MET A 95 -2.94 16.10 12.26
C MET A 95 -4.33 16.64 11.90
N PRO A 96 -4.50 17.33 10.76
CA PRO A 96 -5.78 17.94 10.37
C PRO A 96 -6.83 16.92 9.88
N PHE A 97 -6.54 15.63 10.00
CA PHE A 97 -7.42 14.52 9.66
C PHE A 97 -7.13 13.33 10.57
N ASP A 98 -8.12 12.45 10.69
CA ASP A 98 -7.97 11.16 11.36
C ASP A 98 -7.23 10.18 10.45
N VAL A 99 -5.90 10.18 10.60
CA VAL A 99 -4.99 9.32 9.85
C VAL A 99 -5.29 7.83 10.04
N PHE A 100 -5.73 7.41 11.24
CA PHE A 100 -6.01 6.01 11.53
C PHE A 100 -7.30 5.54 10.85
N ALA A 101 -8.36 6.36 10.87
CA ALA A 101 -9.58 6.08 10.13
C ALA A 101 -9.35 6.09 8.61
N ALA A 102 -8.59 7.07 8.10
CA ALA A 102 -8.22 7.15 6.69
C ALA A 102 -7.45 5.90 6.22
N SER A 103 -6.44 5.49 6.98
CA SER A 103 -5.67 4.28 6.69
C SER A 103 -6.52 3.02 6.76
N PHE A 104 -7.39 2.89 7.75
CA PHE A 104 -8.29 1.74 7.85
C PHE A 104 -9.27 1.66 6.68
N TYR A 105 -9.86 2.79 6.28
CA TYR A 105 -10.79 2.85 5.17
C TYR A 105 -10.17 2.33 3.87
N PHE A 106 -8.92 2.73 3.57
CA PHE A 106 -8.18 2.27 2.41
C PHE A 106 -7.71 0.82 2.53
N LEU A 107 -7.07 0.46 3.65
CA LEU A 107 -6.49 -0.87 3.84
C LEU A 107 -7.55 -1.98 3.83
N SER A 108 -8.71 -1.73 4.44
CA SER A 108 -9.83 -2.66 4.46
C SER A 108 -10.66 -2.69 3.17
N ARG A 109 -10.38 -1.77 2.22
CA ARG A 109 -11.22 -1.50 1.04
C ARG A 109 -12.69 -1.28 1.42
N TYR A 110 -12.92 -0.49 2.48
CA TYR A 110 -14.23 -0.31 3.10
C TYR A 110 -15.33 0.08 2.09
N GLU A 111 -14.99 0.95 1.13
CA GLU A 111 -15.88 1.38 0.05
C GLU A 111 -16.46 0.23 -0.79
N GLU A 112 -15.67 -0.83 -1.02
CA GLU A 112 -16.10 -1.97 -1.84
C GLU A 112 -17.17 -2.84 -1.14
N TYR A 113 -17.29 -2.76 0.18
CA TYR A 113 -18.37 -3.42 0.92
C TYR A 113 -19.70 -2.67 0.84
N LEU A 114 -19.68 -1.37 0.54
CA LEU A 114 -20.89 -0.54 0.39
C LEU A 114 -21.58 -0.77 -0.95
N HIS A 115 -20.83 -1.21 -1.96
CA HIS A 115 -21.36 -1.48 -3.28
C HIS A 115 -22.17 -2.78 -3.29
N LYS A 116 -23.47 -2.67 -2.99
CA LYS A 116 -24.47 -3.70 -3.30
C LYS A 116 -24.79 -3.70 -4.81
N THR A 117 -23.82 -3.94 -5.69
CA THR A 117 -24.15 -4.05 -7.12
C THR A 117 -24.63 -5.46 -7.44
N SER A 118 -25.86 -5.54 -7.92
CA SER A 118 -26.49 -6.73 -8.51
C SER A 118 -25.84 -7.20 -9.81
N LYS A 119 -24.81 -6.48 -10.31
CA LYS A 119 -24.12 -6.76 -11.56
C LYS A 119 -22.64 -7.06 -11.32
N ASN A 120 -22.17 -8.11 -11.97
CA ASN A 120 -20.90 -8.82 -11.84
C ASN A 120 -19.61 -8.02 -12.17
N TYR A 121 -19.57 -6.69 -12.01
CA TYR A 121 -18.43 -5.86 -12.40
C TYR A 121 -17.36 -5.74 -11.30
N LEU A 122 -16.10 -5.69 -11.72
CA LEU A 122 -14.95 -5.31 -10.89
C LEU A 122 -15.11 -3.85 -10.44
N HIS A 123 -14.57 -3.50 -9.27
CA HIS A 123 -14.60 -2.12 -8.77
C HIS A 123 -13.61 -1.25 -9.57
N PRO A 124 -14.09 -0.28 -10.39
CA PRO A 124 -13.21 0.55 -11.21
C PRO A 124 -12.40 1.53 -10.35
N TYR A 125 -11.14 1.78 -10.74
CA TYR A 125 -10.25 2.64 -9.96
C TYR A 125 -10.76 4.08 -9.89
N GLU A 126 -11.45 4.58 -10.92
CA GLU A 126 -12.01 5.95 -10.99
C GLU A 126 -13.02 6.23 -9.89
N THR A 127 -13.70 5.19 -9.42
CA THR A 127 -14.71 5.29 -8.37
C THR A 127 -14.11 5.24 -6.96
N SER A 128 -12.85 4.85 -6.84
CA SER A 128 -12.16 4.77 -5.55
C SER A 128 -11.88 6.16 -4.97
N LEU A 129 -12.02 6.29 -3.65
CA LEU A 129 -11.71 7.56 -2.98
C LEU A 129 -10.24 7.97 -3.18
N GLN A 130 -9.32 7.01 -3.20
CA GLN A 130 -7.90 7.28 -3.42
C GLN A 130 -7.61 7.88 -4.80
N HIS A 131 -8.34 7.47 -5.85
CA HIS A 131 -8.22 8.08 -7.17
C HIS A 131 -8.79 9.50 -7.20
N GLN A 132 -9.97 9.70 -6.62
CA GLN A 132 -10.61 11.02 -6.50
C GLN A 132 -9.73 12.03 -5.75
N LEU A 133 -8.96 11.55 -4.77
CA LEU A 133 -7.99 12.33 -4.00
C LEU A 133 -6.61 12.44 -4.67
N LYS A 134 -6.39 11.81 -5.84
CA LYS A 134 -5.13 11.79 -6.60
C LYS A 134 -3.93 11.21 -5.83
N ILE A 135 -4.18 10.28 -4.91
CA ILE A 135 -3.16 9.64 -4.05
C ILE A 135 -2.92 8.17 -4.42
N LEU A 136 -3.55 7.66 -5.48
CA LEU A 136 -3.50 6.23 -5.84
C LEU A 136 -2.11 5.73 -6.24
N LYS A 137 -1.26 6.61 -6.78
CA LYS A 137 0.10 6.27 -7.23
C LYS A 137 1.13 6.25 -6.09
N LEU A 138 0.72 6.51 -4.85
CA LEU A 138 1.60 6.53 -3.70
C LEU A 138 1.18 5.43 -2.71
N PRO A 139 2.14 4.79 -2.01
CA PRO A 139 1.85 3.97 -0.84
C PRO A 139 1.50 4.91 0.34
N ILE A 140 0.35 5.57 0.23
CA ILE A 140 -0.01 6.74 1.03
C ILE A 140 -0.08 6.46 2.54
N ILE A 141 -0.50 5.26 2.95
CA ILE A 141 -0.51 4.84 4.35
C ILE A 141 0.91 4.74 4.89
N ASP A 142 1.85 4.24 4.07
CA ASP A 142 3.26 4.09 4.45
C ASP A 142 3.90 5.48 4.61
N SER A 143 3.58 6.42 3.71
CA SER A 143 3.98 7.81 3.82
C SER A 143 3.43 8.48 5.08
N TRP A 144 2.15 8.30 5.39
CA TRP A 144 1.55 8.82 6.63
C TRP A 144 2.16 8.20 7.88
N ALA A 145 2.52 6.91 7.85
CA ALA A 145 3.21 6.26 8.94
C ALA A 145 4.59 6.90 9.20
N LEU A 146 5.36 7.22 8.15
CA LEU A 146 6.64 7.91 8.32
C LEU A 146 6.48 9.33 8.90
N ILE A 147 5.42 10.04 8.50
CA ILE A 147 5.08 11.34 9.09
C ILE A 147 4.74 11.18 10.58
N LEU A 148 3.93 10.18 10.93
CA LEU A 148 3.63 9.83 12.33
C LEU A 148 4.89 9.52 13.12
N LYS A 149 5.81 8.74 12.56
CA LYS A 149 7.12 8.46 13.17
C LYS A 149 7.89 9.74 13.47
N ASN A 150 7.94 10.69 12.53
CA ASN A 150 8.67 11.95 12.74
C ASN A 150 8.01 12.83 13.80
N ILE A 151 6.67 12.90 13.83
CA ILE A 151 5.91 13.60 14.87
C ILE A 151 6.23 12.98 16.25
N LEU A 152 6.21 11.65 16.34
CA LEU A 152 6.51 10.93 17.57
C LEU A 152 7.96 11.11 18.01
N LEU A 153 8.94 11.05 17.12
CA LEU A 153 10.35 11.29 17.45
C LEU A 153 10.62 12.73 17.89
N LYS A 154 9.89 13.71 17.33
CA LYS A 154 9.98 15.10 17.78
C LYS A 154 9.52 15.26 19.22
N HIS A 155 8.49 14.53 19.64
CA HIS A 155 7.94 14.60 20.99
C HIS A 155 8.62 13.63 21.97
N PHE A 156 9.09 12.48 21.48
CA PHE A 156 9.74 11.41 22.23
C PHE A 156 11.05 10.99 21.54
N PRO A 157 12.16 11.75 21.70
CA PRO A 157 13.39 11.51 20.96
C PRO A 157 14.04 10.14 21.19
N SER A 158 13.76 9.50 22.34
CA SER A 158 14.25 8.16 22.69
C SER A 158 13.37 7.01 22.17
N LEU A 159 12.22 7.30 21.54
CA LEU A 159 11.34 6.26 21.02
C LEU A 159 12.01 5.49 19.88
N TRP A 160 12.10 4.18 20.03
CA TRP A 160 12.74 3.33 19.04
C TRP A 160 11.77 2.83 17.96
N PHE A 161 12.27 2.80 16.73
CA PHE A 161 11.61 2.20 15.56
C PHE A 161 12.59 1.25 14.87
N GLY A 162 12.10 0.09 14.43
CA GLY A 162 12.89 -0.81 13.61
C GLY A 162 13.19 -0.24 12.22
N LYS A 163 14.07 -0.93 11.50
CA LYS A 163 14.45 -0.59 10.13
C LYS A 163 13.76 -1.52 9.14
N ARG A 164 13.52 -0.98 7.95
CA ARG A 164 13.07 -1.72 6.77
C ARG A 164 13.98 -1.38 5.61
N HIS A 165 13.97 -2.26 4.62
CA HIS A 165 14.68 -2.07 3.38
C HIS A 165 13.70 -2.26 2.23
N PHE A 166 13.86 -1.43 1.20
CA PHE A 166 13.15 -1.61 -0.06
C PHE A 166 13.34 -3.03 -0.61
N SER A 167 12.27 -3.63 -1.12
CA SER A 167 12.33 -4.88 -1.87
C SER A 167 11.58 -4.77 -3.19
N PHE A 168 12.07 -5.45 -4.23
CA PHE A 168 11.41 -5.55 -5.54
C PHE A 168 11.00 -7.00 -5.76
N ASN A 169 9.70 -7.24 -5.91
CA ASN A 169 9.08 -8.57 -5.92
C ASN A 169 8.31 -8.77 -7.24
N PRO A 170 8.95 -9.33 -8.28
CA PRO A 170 8.24 -9.75 -9.48
C PRO A 170 7.42 -11.02 -9.18
N VAL A 171 6.15 -11.01 -9.55
CA VAL A 171 5.20 -12.12 -9.40
C VAL A 171 4.76 -12.52 -10.80
N TYR A 172 4.64 -13.83 -11.06
CA TYR A 172 4.24 -14.35 -12.36
C TYR A 172 2.96 -15.17 -12.23
N SER A 173 1.98 -14.92 -13.10
CA SER A 173 0.76 -15.74 -13.15
C SER A 173 1.06 -17.13 -13.72
N SER A 174 0.54 -18.18 -13.09
CA SER A 174 0.59 -19.56 -13.60
C SER A 174 -0.43 -19.82 -14.72
N HIS A 175 -1.46 -18.97 -14.85
CA HIS A 175 -2.53 -19.06 -15.83
C HIS A 175 -2.73 -17.70 -16.50
N PRO A 176 -2.00 -17.39 -17.58
CA PRO A 176 -2.15 -16.12 -18.29
C PRO A 176 -3.55 -16.01 -18.91
N THR A 177 -4.19 -14.86 -18.73
CA THR A 177 -5.53 -14.59 -19.29
C THR A 177 -5.43 -14.22 -20.78
N THR A 178 -5.58 -15.22 -21.65
CA THR A 178 -5.94 -15.19 -23.10
C THR A 178 -5.48 -14.03 -24.02
N THR A 179 -4.69 -14.42 -25.03
CA THR A 179 -4.68 -14.05 -26.47
C THR A 179 -5.01 -12.62 -26.93
N ILE A 180 -4.35 -11.58 -26.40
CA ILE A 180 -4.18 -10.33 -27.16
C ILE A 180 -2.80 -10.32 -27.82
N GLY A 181 -2.78 -10.48 -29.14
CA GLY A 181 -1.69 -10.10 -30.03
C GLY A 181 -0.30 -10.69 -29.73
N LYS A 182 -0.13 -12.02 -29.82
CA LYS A 182 1.19 -12.70 -29.78
C LYS A 182 2.27 -12.00 -30.63
N ASN A 183 1.87 -11.34 -31.74
CA ASN A 183 2.79 -10.69 -32.67
C ASN A 183 3.25 -9.28 -32.27
N LEU A 184 2.51 -8.53 -31.43
CA LEU A 184 2.93 -7.19 -30.98
C LEU A 184 3.90 -7.31 -29.78
N VAL A 185 3.58 -8.17 -28.81
CA VAL A 185 4.40 -8.41 -27.61
C VAL A 185 5.75 -9.06 -27.99
N ALA A 186 5.74 -10.03 -28.90
CA ALA A 186 6.98 -10.64 -29.41
C ALA A 186 7.87 -9.63 -30.17
N LYS A 187 7.29 -8.70 -30.96
CA LYS A 187 8.04 -7.62 -31.64
C LYS A 187 8.64 -6.64 -30.64
N THR A 188 7.92 -6.29 -29.58
CA THR A 188 8.41 -5.38 -28.53
C THR A 188 9.54 -6.02 -27.72
N ILE A 189 9.42 -7.31 -27.37
CA ILE A 189 10.46 -8.07 -26.66
C ILE A 189 11.70 -8.29 -27.56
N SER A 190 11.53 -8.59 -28.85
CA SER A 190 12.67 -8.71 -29.77
C SER A 190 13.38 -7.37 -29.98
N THR A 191 12.66 -6.25 -29.93
CA THR A 191 13.23 -4.89 -30.03
C THR A 191 13.99 -4.51 -28.75
N ILE A 192 13.47 -4.84 -27.56
CA ILE A 192 14.16 -4.63 -26.27
C ILE A 192 15.43 -5.49 -26.17
N LYS A 193 15.39 -6.76 -26.61
CA LYS A 193 16.57 -7.64 -26.69
C LYS A 193 17.59 -7.18 -27.74
N ALA A 194 17.15 -6.75 -28.93
CA ALA A 194 18.04 -6.30 -30.01
C ALA A 194 18.74 -4.96 -29.68
N PHE A 195 18.10 -4.07 -28.91
CA PHE A 195 18.69 -2.81 -28.49
C PHE A 195 19.69 -2.96 -27.33
N MET A 196 19.61 -4.04 -26.55
CA MET A 196 20.64 -4.37 -25.54
C MET A 196 22.00 -4.80 -26.14
N VAL A 197 22.04 -5.17 -27.42
CA VAL A 197 23.25 -5.71 -28.08
C VAL A 197 23.91 -4.70 -29.04
N LYS A 198 23.18 -3.71 -29.57
CA LYS A 198 23.72 -2.80 -30.60
C LYS A 198 24.00 -1.40 -30.04
N LYS A 199 25.29 -1.11 -29.86
CA LYS A 199 25.85 0.20 -29.50
C LYS A 199 25.40 1.24 -30.54
N LEU A 200 24.49 2.14 -30.16
CA LEU A 200 23.96 3.19 -31.05
C LEU A 200 24.45 4.57 -30.60
N THR A 201 25.35 5.08 -31.41
CA THR A 201 25.84 6.45 -31.49
C THR A 201 24.74 7.41 -31.94
N ARG A 202 24.67 8.55 -31.25
CA ARG A 202 24.06 9.85 -31.62
C ARG A 202 22.53 9.98 -31.71
N HIS A 203 21.97 10.47 -30.60
CA HIS A 203 21.07 11.64 -30.59
C HIS A 203 21.37 12.46 -29.31
N GLU A 204 22.13 13.54 -29.47
CA GLU A 204 23.07 14.10 -28.48
C GLU A 204 22.53 15.15 -27.48
N GLU A 205 21.22 15.35 -27.29
CA GLU A 205 20.75 16.44 -26.40
C GLU A 205 19.78 16.06 -25.26
N LYS A 206 19.47 14.77 -25.08
CA LYS A 206 18.67 14.28 -23.93
C LYS A 206 19.34 13.15 -23.13
N ILE A 207 20.63 12.93 -23.35
CA ILE A 207 21.40 11.78 -22.83
C ILE A 207 22.25 12.14 -21.59
N ALA A 208 22.33 13.41 -21.18
CA ALA A 208 23.04 13.78 -19.95
C ALA A 208 22.32 13.26 -18.68
N GLY A 209 20.99 13.37 -18.60
CA GLY A 209 20.22 12.99 -17.41
C GLY A 209 20.11 11.48 -17.18
N ILE A 210 19.92 10.69 -18.24
CA ILE A 210 19.76 9.23 -18.14
C ILE A 210 21.10 8.55 -17.84
N ASN A 211 22.20 9.04 -18.42
CA ASN A 211 23.54 8.58 -18.04
C ASN A 211 23.91 9.03 -16.62
N MET A 212 23.41 10.17 -16.15
CA MET A 212 23.57 10.59 -14.75
C MET A 212 22.78 9.67 -13.79
N ILE A 213 21.57 9.25 -14.14
CA ILE A 213 20.76 8.30 -13.35
C ILE A 213 21.38 6.89 -13.36
N LEU A 214 21.90 6.41 -14.49
CA LEU A 214 22.62 5.13 -14.59
C LEU A 214 24.00 5.18 -13.93
N ALA A 215 24.65 6.35 -13.92
CA ALA A 215 25.87 6.60 -13.16
C ALA A 215 25.60 6.71 -11.65
N ASP A 216 24.50 7.34 -11.24
CA ASP A 216 24.04 7.42 -9.84
C ASP A 216 23.65 6.03 -9.32
N MET A 217 22.99 5.22 -10.16
CA MET A 217 22.75 3.79 -9.90
C MET A 217 24.04 2.95 -9.76
N LYS A 218 25.19 3.41 -10.28
CA LYS A 218 26.50 2.79 -10.03
C LYS A 218 27.26 3.42 -8.86
N ARG A 219 27.04 4.72 -8.60
CA ARG A 219 27.75 5.54 -7.61
C ARG A 219 27.24 5.33 -6.18
N PHE A 220 25.98 4.92 -6.01
CA PHE A 220 25.36 4.64 -4.69
C PHE A 220 25.40 3.17 -4.23
N GLY A 221 26.26 2.33 -4.83
CA GLY A 221 26.65 1.05 -4.22
C GLY A 221 25.58 -0.06 -4.22
N PHE A 222 24.82 -0.22 -5.30
CA PHE A 222 23.96 -1.39 -5.49
C PHE A 222 24.80 -2.65 -5.75
N ILE A 223 25.21 -3.35 -4.68
CA ILE A 223 25.89 -4.65 -4.75
C ILE A 223 24.92 -5.84 -4.71
N GLN A 224 23.63 -5.64 -4.45
CA GLN A 224 22.67 -6.74 -4.61
C GLN A 224 21.98 -6.64 -5.97
N LYS A 225 22.27 -7.61 -6.85
CA LYS A 225 21.37 -7.96 -7.97
C LYS A 225 19.94 -7.93 -7.41
N PRO A 226 18.94 -7.31 -8.07
CA PRO A 226 17.56 -7.44 -7.63
C PRO A 226 17.31 -8.91 -7.41
N GLY A 227 17.09 -9.30 -6.15
CA GLY A 227 16.88 -10.68 -5.80
C GLY A 227 15.66 -11.13 -6.56
N PHE A 228 15.83 -11.99 -7.56
CA PHE A 228 14.72 -12.74 -8.13
C PHE A 228 14.30 -13.73 -7.05
N SER A 229 13.54 -13.26 -6.07
CA SER A 229 12.76 -14.16 -5.26
C SER A 229 11.62 -14.60 -6.16
N ILE A 230 11.81 -15.74 -6.83
CA ILE A 230 10.67 -16.55 -7.23
C ILE A 230 10.10 -16.98 -5.89
N PRO A 231 8.94 -16.45 -5.43
CA PRO A 231 8.36 -17.00 -4.21
C PRO A 231 8.16 -18.47 -4.51
N ASN A 232 8.87 -19.33 -3.76
CA ASN A 232 8.93 -20.76 -4.03
C ASN A 232 7.50 -21.26 -4.25
N LEU A 233 7.15 -21.60 -5.50
CA LEU A 233 5.78 -21.91 -5.94
C LEU A 233 5.25 -23.21 -5.31
N GLN A 234 6.03 -23.80 -4.40
CA GLN A 234 5.58 -24.84 -3.48
C GLN A 234 4.55 -24.31 -2.45
N GLY A 235 4.43 -22.99 -2.27
CA GLY A 235 3.32 -22.36 -1.54
C GLY A 235 2.06 -22.21 -2.41
N LYS A 236 0.88 -22.45 -1.82
CA LYS A 236 -0.42 -22.18 -2.49
C LYS A 236 -0.64 -20.68 -2.60
N HIS A 237 -0.11 -20.05 -3.65
CA HIS A 237 -0.33 -18.65 -3.99
C HIS A 237 -1.61 -18.51 -4.81
N HIS A 238 -2.39 -17.46 -4.54
CA HIS A 238 -3.61 -17.17 -5.27
C HIS A 238 -3.53 -15.84 -6.02
N PHE A 239 -4.13 -15.86 -7.20
CA PHE A 239 -4.31 -14.71 -8.07
C PHE A 239 -5.67 -14.82 -8.78
N ASP A 240 -6.45 -13.73 -8.77
CA ASP A 240 -7.71 -13.62 -9.48
C ASP A 240 -7.89 -12.22 -10.08
N ALA A 241 -7.74 -12.11 -11.41
CA ALA A 241 -8.01 -10.88 -12.16
C ALA A 241 -9.47 -10.40 -12.06
N LYS A 242 -10.39 -11.25 -11.59
CA LYS A 242 -11.82 -10.97 -11.40
C LYS A 242 -12.19 -10.87 -9.91
N MET A 243 -11.22 -10.58 -9.04
CA MET A 243 -11.44 -10.46 -7.61
C MET A 243 -12.56 -9.47 -7.25
N LYS A 244 -13.51 -9.94 -6.45
CA LYS A 244 -14.65 -9.17 -5.95
C LYS A 244 -14.67 -9.14 -4.44
N MET A 245 -14.54 -7.96 -3.85
CA MET A 245 -14.66 -7.80 -2.41
C MET A 245 -16.13 -7.85 -1.97
N PRO A 246 -16.44 -8.40 -0.78
CA PRO A 246 -15.61 -9.31 0.01
C PRO A 246 -15.68 -10.78 -0.46
N LYS A 247 -16.58 -11.12 -1.39
CA LYS A 247 -16.93 -12.52 -1.74
C LYS A 247 -15.72 -13.39 -2.13
N SER A 248 -14.81 -12.87 -2.96
CA SER A 248 -13.60 -13.59 -3.37
C SER A 248 -12.69 -13.89 -2.18
N TYR A 249 -12.53 -12.94 -1.26
CA TYR A 249 -11.68 -13.13 -0.07
C TYR A 249 -12.32 -14.00 1.00
N ILE A 250 -13.64 -13.96 1.17
CA ILE A 250 -14.35 -14.93 2.01
C ILE A 250 -14.10 -16.35 1.48
N LYS A 251 -14.23 -16.56 0.16
CA LYS A 251 -13.95 -17.87 -0.44
C LYS A 251 -12.49 -18.27 -0.23
N LEU A 252 -11.56 -17.35 -0.49
CA LEU A 252 -10.13 -17.61 -0.41
C LEU A 252 -9.65 -17.90 1.02
N ALA A 253 -10.16 -17.16 2.00
CA ALA A 253 -9.84 -17.35 3.43
C ALA A 253 -10.25 -18.72 3.97
N ASN A 254 -11.21 -19.40 3.31
CA ASN A 254 -11.63 -20.77 3.62
C ASN A 254 -10.80 -21.84 2.89
N THR A 255 -9.81 -21.45 2.08
CA THR A 255 -8.91 -22.38 1.40
C THR A 255 -7.58 -22.52 2.13
N ILE A 256 -6.74 -23.45 1.66
CA ILE A 256 -5.38 -23.64 2.20
C ILE A 256 -4.43 -22.53 1.70
N ALA A 257 -4.79 -21.78 0.65
CA ALA A 257 -3.98 -20.67 0.16
C ALA A 257 -4.04 -19.50 1.15
N LYS A 258 -2.89 -19.14 1.72
CA LYS A 258 -2.77 -18.03 2.68
C LYS A 258 -2.14 -16.77 2.10
N ASN A 259 -1.59 -16.81 0.89
CA ASN A 259 -0.98 -15.65 0.23
C ASN A 259 -1.77 -15.27 -1.04
N ASP A 260 -2.19 -14.02 -1.14
CA ASP A 260 -2.94 -13.47 -2.26
C ASP A 260 -2.23 -12.27 -2.88
N TYR A 261 -2.23 -12.22 -4.22
CA TYR A 261 -1.65 -11.13 -5.01
C TYR A 261 -2.71 -10.43 -5.88
N SER A 262 -3.99 -10.55 -5.52
CA SER A 262 -5.12 -10.10 -6.34
C SER A 262 -5.52 -8.65 -6.05
N MET A 263 -4.92 -8.01 -5.04
CA MET A 263 -5.24 -6.63 -4.62
C MET A 263 -4.54 -5.59 -5.51
N TYR A 264 -5.04 -5.40 -6.73
CA TYR A 264 -4.60 -4.37 -7.68
C TYR A 264 -5.76 -3.95 -8.61
N TYR A 265 -5.54 -2.93 -9.45
CA TYR A 265 -6.46 -2.58 -10.55
C TYR A 265 -5.92 -3.12 -11.87
N ASN A 266 -6.77 -3.75 -12.68
CA ASN A 266 -6.35 -4.41 -13.92
C ASN A 266 -5.80 -3.45 -14.99
N ASP A 267 -6.28 -2.22 -15.00
CA ASP A 267 -6.12 -1.23 -16.06
C ASP A 267 -5.47 0.08 -15.58
N TYR A 268 -5.11 0.17 -14.29
CA TYR A 268 -4.48 1.37 -13.72
C TYR A 268 -3.42 1.01 -12.67
N PRO A 269 -2.18 1.49 -12.83
CA PRO A 269 -1.14 1.23 -11.84
C PRO A 269 -1.29 2.14 -10.62
N GLY A 270 -1.10 1.58 -9.44
CA GLY A 270 -1.22 2.25 -8.15
C GLY A 270 -1.49 1.27 -7.00
N PHE A 271 -1.53 1.79 -5.79
CA PHE A 271 -1.67 1.02 -4.56
C PHE A 271 -3.15 0.94 -4.16
N ARG A 272 -3.85 -0.10 -4.63
CA ARG A 272 -5.28 -0.33 -4.34
C ARG A 272 -5.58 -0.39 -2.84
N ALA A 273 -4.67 -0.93 -2.04
CA ALA A 273 -4.78 -0.95 -0.57
C ALA A 273 -4.20 0.29 0.13
N GLY A 274 -3.62 1.24 -0.63
CA GLY A 274 -2.95 2.43 -0.10
C GLY A 274 -1.61 2.17 0.57
N THR A 275 -1.08 0.95 0.49
CA THR A 275 0.18 0.54 1.11
C THR A 275 0.98 -0.34 0.16
N SER A 276 2.30 -0.38 0.33
CA SER A 276 3.20 -1.33 -0.30
C SER A 276 3.56 -2.51 0.62
N ILE A 277 3.00 -2.57 1.83
CA ILE A 277 3.37 -3.54 2.86
C ILE A 277 2.36 -4.69 2.88
N PRO A 278 2.81 -5.97 2.90
CA PRO A 278 1.91 -7.09 3.09
C PRO A 278 1.11 -7.00 4.38
N PHE A 279 -0.17 -7.37 4.33
CA PHE A 279 -1.07 -7.26 5.47
C PHE A 279 -2.12 -8.36 5.45
N TYR A 280 -2.54 -8.80 6.64
CA TYR A 280 -3.62 -9.77 6.75
C TYR A 280 -4.96 -9.10 6.50
N TRP A 281 -5.79 -9.70 5.66
CA TRP A 281 -7.12 -9.18 5.33
C TRP A 281 -8.01 -9.07 6.58
N TYR A 282 -8.68 -7.93 6.74
CA TYR A 282 -9.69 -7.70 7.76
C TYR A 282 -11.09 -7.88 7.19
N ASP A 283 -11.83 -8.85 7.71
CA ASP A 283 -13.21 -9.08 7.34
C ASP A 283 -14.11 -8.12 8.13
N LEU A 284 -14.68 -7.13 7.44
CA LEU A 284 -15.58 -6.14 8.04
C LEU A 284 -16.93 -6.72 8.47
N GLN A 285 -17.33 -7.89 7.95
CA GLN A 285 -18.58 -8.54 8.38
C GLN A 285 -18.38 -9.29 9.70
N LEU A 286 -17.19 -9.85 9.92
CA LEU A 286 -16.83 -10.57 11.14
C LEU A 286 -16.08 -9.70 12.16
N GLU A 287 -15.74 -8.46 11.82
CA GLU A 287 -14.90 -7.55 12.60
C GLU A 287 -13.60 -8.23 13.09
N LYS A 288 -12.94 -8.94 12.17
CA LYS A 288 -11.81 -9.82 12.51
C LYS A 288 -10.73 -9.84 11.44
N LYS A 289 -9.48 -9.78 11.91
CA LYS A 289 -8.29 -10.10 11.11
C LYS A 289 -8.26 -11.60 10.77
N THR A 290 -8.15 -11.93 9.49
CA THR A 290 -8.07 -13.31 9.00
C THR A 290 -6.62 -13.79 8.90
N GLN A 291 -6.42 -15.04 8.45
CA GLN A 291 -5.08 -15.58 8.15
C GLN A 291 -4.67 -15.40 6.67
N LEU A 292 -5.51 -14.73 5.87
CA LEU A 292 -5.23 -14.45 4.47
C LEU A 292 -4.30 -13.24 4.37
N LEU A 293 -3.04 -13.47 4.02
CA LEU A 293 -2.02 -12.45 3.79
C LEU A 293 -2.13 -11.90 2.36
N LEU A 294 -2.32 -10.60 2.25
CA LEU A 294 -2.42 -9.88 1.00
C LEU A 294 -1.08 -9.20 0.69
N HIS A 295 -0.61 -9.38 -0.54
CA HIS A 295 0.54 -8.68 -1.09
C HIS A 295 0.03 -7.59 -2.05
N PRO A 296 0.13 -6.30 -1.69
CA PRO A 296 -0.43 -5.23 -2.50
C PRO A 296 0.37 -5.04 -3.80
N VAL A 297 -0.19 -5.49 -4.92
CA VAL A 297 0.42 -5.35 -6.25
C VAL A 297 0.23 -3.92 -6.74
N ALA A 298 1.35 -3.24 -7.03
CA ALA A 298 1.36 -1.84 -7.44
C ALA A 298 1.09 -1.67 -8.94
N ALA A 299 1.51 -2.63 -9.76
CA ALA A 299 1.32 -2.57 -11.20
C ALA A 299 1.32 -3.97 -11.84
N THR A 300 0.65 -4.07 -12.98
CA THR A 300 0.73 -5.22 -13.88
C THR A 300 1.28 -4.82 -15.24
N ASP A 301 1.74 -5.79 -16.02
CA ASP A 301 2.05 -5.57 -17.43
C ASP A 301 0.85 -5.01 -18.21
N ILE A 302 -0.37 -5.52 -18.00
CA ILE A 302 -1.58 -5.01 -18.65
C ILE A 302 -1.86 -3.55 -18.29
N ALA A 303 -1.82 -3.18 -17.00
CA ALA A 303 -2.11 -1.83 -16.54
C ALA A 303 -1.11 -0.79 -17.08
N LEU A 304 0.13 -1.23 -17.33
CA LEU A 304 1.15 -0.38 -17.94
C LEU A 304 0.92 -0.23 -19.45
N LEU A 305 0.68 -1.33 -20.18
CA LEU A 305 0.64 -1.41 -21.67
C LEU A 305 -0.49 -0.63 -22.38
N ASN A 306 -1.29 0.18 -21.68
CA ASN A 306 -2.45 0.90 -22.22
C ASN A 306 -2.07 2.03 -23.20
N ASN A 307 -1.74 1.69 -24.45
CA ASN A 307 -1.39 2.59 -25.57
C ASN A 307 -0.22 3.56 -25.32
N LYS A 308 0.68 3.20 -24.41
CA LYS A 308 1.86 4.02 -24.06
C LYS A 308 3.09 3.60 -24.85
N THR A 309 3.94 4.59 -25.14
CA THR A 309 5.29 4.37 -25.64
C THR A 309 6.17 3.71 -24.57
N SER A 310 7.24 3.02 -24.99
CA SER A 310 8.20 2.42 -24.06
C SER A 310 8.78 3.41 -23.04
N GLN A 311 8.94 4.68 -23.42
CA GLN A 311 9.44 5.73 -22.54
C GLN A 311 8.45 6.09 -21.44
N GLU A 312 7.17 6.25 -21.78
CA GLU A 312 6.10 6.54 -20.82
C GLU A 312 5.90 5.39 -19.82
N LEU A 313 6.02 4.15 -20.29
CA LEU A 313 5.98 2.95 -19.44
C LEU A 313 7.11 2.97 -18.39
N LEU A 314 8.34 3.23 -18.85
CA LEU A 314 9.52 3.28 -17.99
C LEU A 314 9.46 4.43 -16.98
N LEU A 315 8.96 5.59 -17.39
CA LEU A 315 8.76 6.71 -16.49
C LEU A 315 7.76 6.34 -15.39
N GLN A 316 6.60 5.81 -15.76
CA GLN A 316 5.55 5.46 -14.81
C GLN A 316 5.97 4.36 -13.83
N ILE A 317 6.67 3.32 -14.28
CA ILE A 317 7.14 2.27 -13.37
C ILE A 317 8.22 2.79 -12.41
N ASN A 318 9.12 3.67 -12.89
CA ASN A 318 10.15 4.28 -12.04
C ASN A 318 9.52 5.19 -10.97
N GLU A 319 8.52 6.00 -11.32
CA GLU A 319 7.78 6.83 -10.35
C GLU A 319 7.19 5.96 -9.22
N LEU A 320 6.59 4.82 -9.56
CA LEU A 320 6.02 3.92 -8.56
C LEU A 320 7.10 3.24 -7.72
N ILE A 321 8.18 2.76 -8.34
CA ILE A 321 9.32 2.14 -7.62
C ILE A 321 9.93 3.15 -6.64
N ASP A 322 10.17 4.38 -7.09
CA ASP A 322 10.78 5.42 -6.26
C ASP A 322 9.86 5.82 -5.11
N SER A 323 8.54 5.86 -5.34
CA SER A 323 7.56 6.06 -4.25
C SER A 323 7.65 4.99 -3.15
N VAL A 324 7.96 3.73 -3.51
CA VAL A 324 8.14 2.63 -2.54
C VAL A 324 9.51 2.68 -1.86
N LYS A 325 10.56 3.06 -2.59
CA LYS A 325 11.89 3.27 -2.00
C LYS A 325 11.86 4.36 -0.92
N LEU A 326 11.14 5.45 -1.17
CA LEU A 326 10.98 6.54 -0.20
C LEU A 326 10.42 6.06 1.15
N VAL A 327 9.60 5.00 1.13
CA VAL A 327 9.00 4.41 2.34
C VAL A 327 9.67 3.11 2.80
N ASN A 328 10.76 2.68 2.14
CA ASN A 328 11.42 1.38 2.37
C ASN A 328 10.42 0.19 2.38
N GLY A 329 9.48 0.20 1.43
CA GLY A 329 8.42 -0.80 1.31
C GLY A 329 8.71 -1.92 0.31
N ASP A 330 7.69 -2.71 0.00
CA ASP A 330 7.79 -3.87 -0.88
C ASP A 330 7.08 -3.60 -2.20
N PHE A 331 7.84 -3.45 -3.29
CA PHE A 331 7.28 -3.20 -4.61
C PHE A 331 6.89 -4.52 -5.27
N TYR A 332 5.59 -4.82 -5.32
CA TYR A 332 5.06 -5.99 -6.02
C TYR A 332 4.65 -5.62 -7.45
N PHE A 333 5.26 -6.28 -8.42
CA PHE A 333 4.90 -6.20 -9.83
C PHE A 333 4.37 -7.54 -10.30
N LEU A 334 3.21 -7.58 -10.94
CA LEU A 334 2.62 -8.82 -11.42
C LEU A 334 2.66 -8.90 -12.95
N SER A 335 3.34 -9.90 -13.47
CA SER A 335 3.31 -10.25 -14.89
C SER A 335 2.21 -11.27 -15.18
N LEU A 336 1.27 -10.87 -16.04
CA LEU A 336 0.17 -11.69 -16.52
C LEU A 336 0.50 -12.38 -17.85
N TYR A 337 1.62 -12.04 -18.50
CA TYR A 337 2.14 -12.70 -19.70
C TYR A 337 3.29 -13.69 -19.42
N ASN A 338 3.24 -14.83 -20.10
CA ASN A 338 4.21 -15.93 -19.93
C ASN A 338 5.62 -15.64 -20.46
N ASP A 339 5.80 -14.63 -21.32
CA ASP A 339 7.05 -14.37 -22.05
C ASP A 339 8.12 -13.63 -21.22
N ILE A 340 7.78 -13.18 -20.00
CA ILE A 340 8.70 -12.45 -19.10
C ILE A 340 9.33 -13.39 -18.04
N ARG A 341 8.98 -14.68 -18.04
CA ARG A 341 9.62 -15.65 -17.13
C ARG A 341 11.11 -15.75 -17.48
N PRO A 342 12.03 -15.54 -16.52
CA PRO A 342 13.43 -15.90 -16.71
C PRO A 342 13.47 -17.39 -17.05
N GLN A 343 14.08 -17.75 -18.18
CA GLN A 343 14.36 -19.14 -18.52
C GLN A 343 15.44 -19.71 -17.62
#